data_AF-A0A660NN47-F1
#
_entry.id   AF-A0A660NN47-F1
#
_cell.length_a   1.000
_cell.length_b   1.000
_cell.length_c   1.000
_cell.angle_alpha   90.00
_cell.angle_beta   90.00
_cell.angle_gamma   90.00
#
_symmetry.space_group_name_H-M   'P 1'
#
loop_
_entity.id
_entity.type
_entity.pdbx_description
1 polymer ?
#
loop_
_entity_poly.entity_id
_entity_poly.type
_entity_poly.pdbx_seq_one_letter_code
_entity_poly.pdbx_strand_id
1 'polypeptide(L)'
;MKAATAKEDALQVIKQTALMAMFSDDELFDLLVLKGGNAMDLIHQTHARASVDLDFSLEDDLDVDDVGPRIERVLRERFADKGYRAFDIQLCP
;
A
#
# COMPACT_ATOMS: atom_id res chain seq x y z
N MET A 1 20.21 19.91 -5.69
CA MET A 1 19.89 18.59 -6.28
C MET A 1 19.81 17.41 -5.29
N LYS A 2 20.24 17.52 -4.02
CA LYS A 2 20.26 16.37 -3.06
C LYS A 2 18.95 16.10 -2.28
N ALA A 3 18.07 17.08 -2.14
CA ALA A 3 16.87 16.94 -1.30
C ALA A 3 15.68 16.25 -2.02
N ALA A 4 15.64 16.31 -3.35
CA ALA A 4 14.57 15.69 -4.15
C ALA A 4 14.69 14.16 -4.15
N THR A 5 15.91 13.64 -4.28
CA THR A 5 16.22 12.20 -4.31
C THR A 5 15.87 11.51 -2.99
N ALA A 6 16.25 12.09 -1.85
CA ALA A 6 15.92 11.51 -0.54
C ALA A 6 14.40 11.46 -0.25
N LYS A 7 13.63 12.38 -0.85
CA LYS A 7 12.16 12.41 -0.70
C LYS A 7 11.49 11.38 -1.60
N GLU A 8 12.01 11.17 -2.81
CA GLU A 8 11.57 10.11 -3.71
C GLU A 8 11.85 8.72 -3.12
N ASP A 9 13.02 8.53 -2.52
CA ASP A 9 13.39 7.29 -1.82
C ASP A 9 12.44 6.99 -0.65
N ALA A 10 12.11 8.01 0.16
CA ALA A 10 11.18 7.85 1.29
C ALA A 10 9.76 7.49 0.84
N LEU A 11 9.28 8.12 -0.23
CA LEU A 11 7.96 7.80 -0.80
C LEU A 11 7.92 6.36 -1.33
N GLN A 12 8.99 5.90 -1.97
CA GLN A 12 9.09 4.53 -2.45
C GLN A 12 9.04 3.53 -1.29
N VAL A 13 9.72 3.80 -0.18
CA VAL A 13 9.68 2.96 1.03
C VAL A 13 8.28 2.88 1.60
N ILE A 14 7.56 4.00 1.70
CA ILE A 14 6.17 4.02 2.20
C ILE A 14 5.26 3.18 1.29
N LYS A 15 5.34 3.36 -0.03
CA LYS A 15 4.53 2.60 -0.99
C LYS A 15 4.81 1.11 -0.92
N GLN A 16 6.08 0.71 -0.92
CA GLN A 16 6.45 -0.69 -0.82
C GLN A 16 6.01 -1.30 0.51
N THR A 17 6.11 -0.56 1.61
CA THR A 17 5.66 -1.01 2.94
C THR A 17 4.15 -1.20 2.96
N ALA A 18 3.38 -0.26 2.42
CA ALA A 18 1.93 -0.37 2.32
C ALA A 18 1.50 -1.54 1.41
N LEU A 19 2.15 -1.72 0.25
CA LEU A 19 1.90 -2.84 -0.65
C LEU A 19 2.18 -4.19 0.03
N MET A 20 3.34 -4.32 0.69
CA MET A 20 3.70 -5.53 1.44
C MET A 20 2.74 -5.78 2.61
N ALA A 21 2.22 -4.73 3.25
CA ALA A 21 1.20 -4.87 4.29
C ALA A 21 -0.07 -5.49 3.73
N MET A 22 -0.60 -4.95 2.65
CA MET A 22 -1.85 -5.42 2.03
C MET A 22 -1.77 -6.88 1.59
N PHE A 23 -0.61 -7.35 1.11
CA PHE A 23 -0.41 -8.74 0.67
C PHE A 23 0.21 -9.66 1.74
N SER A 24 0.29 -9.22 3.00
CA SER A 24 0.85 -10.04 4.09
C SER A 24 -0.17 -10.78 4.92
N ASP A 25 -1.45 -10.56 4.67
CA ASP A 25 -2.56 -11.30 5.24
C ASP A 25 -3.18 -12.16 4.14
N ASP A 26 -3.42 -13.44 4.42
CA ASP A 26 -3.86 -14.40 3.41
C ASP A 26 -5.25 -14.04 2.85
N GLU A 27 -6.16 -13.51 3.68
CA GLU A 27 -7.49 -13.12 3.21
C GLU A 27 -7.44 -11.84 2.36
N LEU A 28 -6.61 -10.87 2.75
CA LEU A 28 -6.37 -9.69 1.91
C LEU A 28 -5.69 -10.08 0.58
N PHE A 29 -4.78 -11.06 0.61
CA PHE A 29 -4.08 -11.54 -0.58
C PHE A 29 -5.06 -12.16 -1.59
N ASP A 30 -6.02 -12.96 -1.12
CA ASP A 30 -7.03 -13.58 -1.97
C ASP A 30 -8.05 -12.55 -2.50
N LEU A 31 -8.38 -11.52 -1.71
CA LEU A 31 -9.34 -10.48 -2.10
C LEU A 31 -8.75 -9.43 -3.06
N LEU A 32 -7.46 -9.09 -2.90
CA LEU A 32 -6.82 -7.97 -3.60
C LEU A 32 -6.09 -8.44 -4.85
N VAL A 33 -6.44 -7.87 -6.00
CA VAL A 33 -5.70 -8.01 -7.26
C VAL A 33 -5.03 -6.69 -7.61
N LEU A 34 -3.70 -6.66 -7.63
CA LEU A 34 -2.96 -5.49 -8.09
C LEU A 34 -3.11 -5.34 -9.62
N LYS A 35 -3.80 -4.29 -10.09
CA LYS A 35 -4.02 -4.03 -11.53
C LYS A 35 -3.26 -2.79 -12.03
N GLY A 36 -3.10 -2.74 -13.36
CA GLY A 36 -2.82 -1.51 -14.11
C GLY A 36 -1.53 -0.78 -13.73
N GLY A 37 -1.52 0.54 -13.91
CA GLY A 37 -0.33 1.41 -13.82
C GLY A 37 0.51 1.26 -12.54
N ASN A 38 -0.06 0.86 -11.40
CA ASN A 38 0.70 0.60 -10.16
C ASN A 38 1.63 -0.63 -10.28
N ALA A 39 1.18 -1.71 -10.93
CA ALA A 39 2.02 -2.88 -11.20
C ALA A 39 3.12 -2.54 -12.22
N MET A 40 2.77 -1.75 -13.24
CA MET A 40 3.73 -1.32 -14.26
C MET A 40 4.79 -0.36 -13.70
N ASP A 41 4.44 0.57 -12.82
CA ASP A 41 5.40 1.48 -12.17
C ASP A 41 6.35 0.73 -11.23
N LEU A 42 5.87 -0.31 -10.54
CA LEU A 42 6.71 -1.19 -9.72
C LEU A 42 7.76 -1.94 -10.56
N ILE A 43 7.37 -2.40 -11.75
CA ILE A 43 8.20 -3.23 -12.63
C ILE A 43 9.10 -2.39 -13.54
N HIS A 44 8.60 -1.27 -14.08
CA HIS A 44 9.28 -0.48 -15.10
C HIS A 44 10.03 0.76 -14.57
N GLN A 45 9.92 1.07 -13.27
CA GLN A 45 10.63 2.21 -12.62
C GLN A 45 10.46 3.53 -13.39
N THR A 46 9.37 3.69 -14.14
CA THR A 46 9.11 4.90 -14.90
C THR A 46 8.68 6.00 -13.94
N HIS A 47 9.63 6.87 -13.56
CA HIS A 47 9.45 8.06 -12.71
C HIS A 47 8.50 9.14 -13.31
N ALA A 48 7.54 8.76 -14.14
CA ALA A 48 6.63 9.66 -14.82
C ALA A 48 5.34 9.84 -14.01
N ARG A 49 5.39 10.72 -13.00
CA ARG A 49 4.23 11.14 -12.17
C ARG A 49 3.59 10.00 -11.36
N ALA A 50 4.40 9.21 -10.68
CA ALA A 50 3.97 8.05 -9.90
C ALA A 50 2.86 8.44 -8.88
N SER A 51 1.62 8.05 -9.19
CA SER A 51 0.44 8.22 -8.33
C SER A 51 0.79 7.89 -6.88
N VAL A 52 0.48 8.77 -5.92
CA VAL A 52 0.71 8.48 -4.49
C VAL A 52 -0.21 7.35 -4.02
N ASP A 53 -1.36 7.22 -4.69
CA ASP A 53 -2.41 6.28 -4.37
C ASP A 53 -2.06 4.84 -4.81
N LEU A 54 -2.42 3.87 -3.98
CA LEU A 54 -2.35 2.45 -4.30
C LEU A 54 -3.76 1.97 -4.64
N ASP A 55 -3.96 1.63 -5.92
CA ASP A 55 -5.23 1.14 -6.44
C ASP A 55 -5.19 -0.39 -6.52
N PHE A 56 -6.17 -1.01 -5.88
CA PHE A 56 -6.40 -2.45 -5.94
C PHE A 56 -7.72 -2.71 -6.66
N SER A 57 -7.78 -3.83 -7.35
CA SER A 57 -9.06 -4.42 -7.73
C SER A 57 -9.44 -5.50 -6.76
N LEU A 58 -10.74 -5.75 -6.71
CA LEU A 58 -11.35 -6.71 -5.82
C LEU A 58 -11.97 -7.79 -6.68
N GLU A 59 -11.80 -9.04 -6.27
CA GLU A 59 -12.47 -10.18 -6.92
C GLU A 59 -13.95 -10.22 -6.55
N ASP A 60 -14.27 -9.93 -5.28
CA ASP A 60 -15.61 -9.85 -4.71
C ASP A 60 -15.85 -8.50 -3.99
N ASP A 61 -17.09 -8.24 -3.57
CA ASP A 61 -17.42 -7.06 -2.76
C ASP A 61 -16.67 -7.07 -1.42
N LEU A 62 -16.08 -5.93 -1.04
CA LEU A 62 -15.45 -5.77 0.27
C LEU A 62 -16.48 -5.51 1.35
N ASP A 63 -16.52 -6.39 2.36
CA ASP A 63 -17.11 -6.05 3.64
C ASP A 63 -16.11 -5.24 4.46
N VAL A 64 -16.32 -3.92 4.52
CA VAL A 64 -15.43 -2.99 5.23
C VAL A 64 -15.38 -3.31 6.74
N ASP A 65 -16.44 -3.86 7.32
CA ASP A 65 -16.47 -4.18 8.74
C ASP A 65 -15.59 -5.40 9.08
N ASP A 66 -15.44 -6.34 8.14
CA ASP A 66 -14.58 -7.52 8.28
C ASP A 66 -13.12 -7.22 7.86
N VAL A 67 -12.96 -6.57 6.71
CA VAL A 67 -11.65 -6.32 6.10
C VAL A 67 -10.93 -5.17 6.80
N GLY A 68 -11.67 -4.22 7.37
CA GLY A 68 -11.10 -3.02 7.93
C GLY A 68 -10.14 -3.22 9.09
N PRO A 69 -10.51 -4.00 10.13
CA PRO A 69 -9.60 -4.37 11.20
C PRO A 69 -8.32 -5.06 10.71
N ARG A 70 -8.40 -5.83 9.61
CA ARG A 70 -7.25 -6.52 9.00
C ARG A 70 -6.30 -5.52 8.35
N ILE A 71 -6.83 -4.64 7.51
CA ILE A 71 -6.07 -3.55 6.86
C ILE A 71 -5.35 -2.70 7.92
N GLU A 72 -6.06 -2.30 8.97
CA GLU A 72 -5.48 -1.50 10.04
C GLU A 72 -4.32 -2.23 10.74
N ARG A 73 -4.53 -3.51 11.07
CA ARG A 73 -3.52 -4.35 11.73
C ARG A 73 -2.27 -4.49 10.88
N VAL A 74 -2.38 -4.92 9.62
CA VAL A 74 -1.22 -5.19 8.77
C VAL A 74 -0.42 -3.92 8.47
N LEU A 75 -1.10 -2.77 8.29
CA LEU A 75 -0.43 -1.49 8.11
C LEU A 75 0.37 -1.13 9.37
N ARG A 76 -0.24 -1.20 10.55
CA ARG A 76 0.44 -0.88 11.80
C ARG A 76 1.65 -1.78 12.04
N GLU A 77 1.52 -3.09 11.82
CA GLU A 77 2.60 -4.06 11.98
C GLU A 77 3.77 -3.78 11.02
N ARG A 78 3.49 -3.67 9.71
CA ARG A 78 4.56 -3.47 8.72
C ARG A 78 5.25 -2.11 8.81
N PHE A 79 4.51 -1.05 9.14
CA PHE A 79 5.13 0.25 9.35
C PHE A 79 5.95 0.27 10.66
N ALA A 80 5.50 -0.42 11.72
CA ALA A 80 6.26 -0.55 12.96
C ALA A 80 7.60 -1.28 12.75
N ASP A 81 7.62 -2.36 11.94
CA ASP A 81 8.85 -3.08 11.56
C ASP A 81 9.90 -2.17 10.90
N LYS A 82 9.45 -1.08 10.26
CA LYS A 82 10.30 -0.08 9.60
C LYS A 82 10.62 1.13 10.48
N GLY A 83 10.18 1.14 11.74
CA GLY A 83 10.37 2.26 12.68
C GLY A 83 9.39 3.42 12.47
N TYR A 84 8.30 3.20 11.73
CA TYR A 84 7.24 4.17 11.50
C TYR A 84 5.99 3.83 12.31
N ARG A 85 5.06 4.78 12.39
CA ARG A 85 3.74 4.57 12.99
C ARG A 85 2.67 4.91 11.95
N ALA A 86 1.84 3.93 11.60
CA ALA A 86 0.62 4.18 10.85
C ALA A 86 -0.47 4.71 11.82
N PHE A 87 -1.12 5.80 11.47
CA PHE A 87 -2.18 6.46 12.26
C PHE A 87 -3.20 7.11 11.32
N ASP A 88 -4.36 7.50 11.85
CA ASP A 88 -5.49 8.07 11.09
C ASP A 88 -5.92 7.20 9.89
N ILE A 89 -5.91 5.88 10.07
CA ILE A 89 -6.40 4.93 9.08
C ILE A 89 -7.93 5.04 9.08
N GLN A 90 -8.48 5.50 7.95
CA GLN A 90 -9.91 5.65 7.74
C GLN A 90 -10.34 4.73 6.61
N LEU A 91 -11.43 4.00 6.85
CA LEU A 91 -12.05 3.13 5.87
C LEU A 91 -13.48 3.63 5.71
N CYS A 92 -13.83 3.96 4.48
CA CYS A 92 -15.16 4.46 4.13
C CYS A 92 -15.86 3.38 3.29
N PRO A 93 -17.15 3.08 3.57
CA PRO A 93 -17.98 2.24 2.71
C PRO A 93 -18.34 2.93 1.40
#